data_AF-A0A3B1A881-F1
#
_entry.id   AF-A0A3B1A881-F1
#
_cell.length_a   1.000
_cell.length_b   1.000
_cell.length_c   1.000
_cell.angle_alpha   90.00
_cell.angle_beta   90.00
_cell.angle_gamma   90.00
#
_symmetry.space_group_name_H-M   'P 1'
#
loop_
_entity.id
_entity.type
_entity.pdbx_description
1 polymer ?
#
loop_
_entity_poly.entity_id
_entity_poly.type
_entity_poly.pdbx_seq_one_letter_code
_entity_poly.pdbx_strand_id
1 'polypeptide(L)'
;MSIMNNLYKKLKVFMLNNLYGMITCKEFEYYMPFYLDNELSDMKQTLFDRHLRVCRDCHDYLAAYQRTVEMSQAVYHLADESISVEVPENLIKAILKARKR
;
A
#
# COMPACT_ATOMS: atom_id res chain seq x y z
N MET A 1 3.30 26.21 12.95
CA MET A 1 2.67 25.11 12.17
C MET A 1 2.25 25.48 10.73
N SER A 2 2.08 26.77 10.37
CA SER A 2 1.54 27.19 9.06
C SER A 2 2.51 27.13 7.87
N ILE A 3 3.83 27.21 8.10
CA ILE A 3 4.83 27.32 7.03
C ILE A 3 5.04 25.98 6.31
N MET A 4 5.12 24.87 7.05
CA MET A 4 5.28 23.53 6.50
C MET A 4 4.13 23.11 5.58
N ASN A 5 2.87 23.37 5.96
CA ASN A 5 1.71 23.05 5.11
C ASN A 5 1.75 23.76 3.75
N ASN A 6 2.23 25.00 3.73
CA ASN A 6 2.32 25.77 2.50
C ASN A 6 3.47 25.25 1.61
N LEU A 7 4.57 24.81 2.23
CA LEU A 7 5.68 24.15 1.53
C LEU A 7 5.25 22.81 0.89
N TYR A 8 4.53 21.94 1.59
CA TYR A 8 4.04 20.68 1.04
C TYR A 8 3.06 20.87 -0.11
N LYS A 9 2.18 21.88 -0.04
CA LYS A 9 1.31 22.23 -1.16
C LYS A 9 2.11 22.66 -2.39
N LYS A 10 3.13 23.50 -2.20
CA LYS A 10 4.02 23.93 -3.29
C LYS A 10 4.82 22.77 -3.87
N LEU A 11 5.32 21.86 -3.04
CA LEU A 11 6.03 20.65 -3.47
C LEU A 11 5.13 19.72 -4.29
N LYS A 12 3.89 19.50 -3.84
CA LYS A 12 2.89 18.71 -4.57
C LYS A 12 2.58 19.31 -5.95
N VAL A 13 2.31 20.62 -6.00
CA VAL A 13 2.03 21.33 -7.26
C VAL A 13 3.26 21.33 -8.17
N PHE A 14 4.45 21.58 -7.62
CA PHE A 14 5.70 21.52 -8.37
C PHE A 14 5.92 20.13 -8.98
N MET A 15 5.70 19.07 -8.20
CA MET A 15 5.85 17.69 -8.66
C MET A 15 4.89 17.34 -9.79
N LEU A 16 3.60 17.67 -9.65
CA LEU A 16 2.60 17.41 -10.67
C LEU A 16 2.84 18.20 -11.97
N ASN A 17 3.42 19.40 -11.86
CA ASN A 17 3.61 20.29 -13.00
C ASN A 17 5.02 20.24 -13.64
N ASN A 18 6.04 19.74 -12.93
CA ASN A 18 7.45 19.82 -13.37
C ASN A 18 8.18 18.48 -13.40
N LEU A 19 7.60 17.39 -12.86
CA LEU A 19 8.18 16.06 -12.96
C LEU A 19 7.37 15.22 -13.96
N TYR A 20 7.75 15.34 -15.23
CA TYR A 20 7.21 14.49 -16.30
C TYR A 20 7.42 13.01 -15.96
N GLY A 21 6.34 12.22 -15.96
CA GLY A 21 6.38 10.79 -15.60
C GLY A 21 6.14 10.46 -14.12
N MET A 22 5.79 11.44 -13.26
CA MET A 22 5.32 11.16 -11.90
C MET A 22 3.89 10.65 -11.87
N ILE A 23 3.61 9.71 -10.96
CA ILE A 23 2.24 9.28 -10.67
C ILE A 23 1.48 10.37 -9.92
N THR A 24 0.20 10.52 -10.25
CA THR A 24 -0.75 11.36 -9.55
C THR A 24 -1.18 10.73 -8.22
N CYS A 25 -1.77 11.52 -7.31
CA CYS A 25 -2.33 10.97 -6.06
C CYS A 25 -3.43 9.93 -6.34
N LYS A 26 -4.18 10.09 -7.43
CA LYS A 26 -5.22 9.12 -7.83
C LYS A 26 -4.62 7.80 -8.31
N GLU A 27 -3.55 7.86 -9.11
CA GLU A 27 -2.82 6.66 -9.52
C GLU A 27 -2.12 5.99 -8.32
N PHE A 28 -1.62 6.78 -7.37
CA PHE A 28 -1.11 6.28 -6.10
C PHE A 28 -2.20 5.47 -5.38
N GLU A 29 -3.38 6.04 -5.14
CA GLU A 29 -4.47 5.31 -4.49
C GLU A 29 -4.85 4.02 -5.22
N TYR A 30 -4.86 4.04 -6.56
CA TYR A 30 -5.16 2.85 -7.37
C TYR A 30 -4.10 1.74 -7.25
N TYR A 31 -2.81 2.10 -7.25
CA TYR A 31 -1.71 1.13 -7.25
C TYR A 31 -1.24 0.72 -5.85
N MET A 32 -1.80 1.31 -4.80
CA MET A 32 -1.43 1.06 -3.41
C MET A 32 -1.52 -0.41 -2.97
N PRO A 33 -2.54 -1.22 -3.33
CA PRO A 33 -2.57 -2.63 -2.91
C PRO A 33 -1.37 -3.39 -3.50
N PHE A 34 -1.10 -3.20 -4.79
CA PHE A 34 0.05 -3.79 -5.46
C PHE A 34 1.39 -3.33 -4.89
N TYR A 35 1.48 -2.09 -4.40
CA TYR A 35 2.69 -1.60 -3.71
C TYR A 35 2.91 -2.34 -2.39
N LEU A 36 1.86 -2.51 -1.59
CA LEU A 36 1.92 -3.23 -0.32
C LEU A 36 2.24 -4.71 -0.50
N ASP A 37 1.73 -5.32 -1.56
CA ASP A 37 1.96 -6.73 -1.90
C ASP A 37 3.27 -6.96 -2.68
N ASN A 38 4.07 -5.91 -2.93
CA ASN A 38 5.30 -5.94 -3.74
C ASN A 38 5.10 -6.48 -5.16
N GLU A 39 3.95 -6.22 -5.77
CA GLU A 39 3.57 -6.66 -7.12
C GLU A 39 3.80 -5.58 -8.21
N LEU A 40 4.30 -4.41 -7.83
CA LEU A 40 4.68 -3.36 -8.77
C LEU A 40 6.03 -3.67 -9.44
N SER A 41 6.18 -3.27 -10.70
CA SER A 41 7.48 -3.29 -11.37
C SER A 41 8.46 -2.32 -10.69
N ASP A 42 9.77 -2.57 -10.80
CA ASP A 42 10.84 -1.76 -10.17
C ASP A 42 10.72 -0.26 -10.48
N MET A 43 10.36 0.08 -11.72
CA MET A 43 10.13 1.46 -12.13
C MET A 43 8.94 2.08 -11.38
N LYS A 44 7.84 1.34 -11.22
CA LYS A 44 6.65 1.82 -10.51
C LYS A 44 6.88 1.92 -9.00
N GLN A 45 7.59 0.97 -8.40
CA GLN A 45 8.08 1.04 -7.02
C GLN A 45 8.83 2.35 -6.77
N THR A 46 9.81 2.66 -7.62
CA THR A 46 10.62 3.88 -7.50
C THR A 46 9.78 5.16 -7.61
N LEU A 47 8.79 5.20 -8.51
CA LEU A 47 7.88 6.33 -8.63
C LEU A 47 6.98 6.48 -7.39
N PHE A 48 6.54 5.35 -6.82
CA PHE A 48 5.75 5.32 -5.59
C PHE A 48 6.54 5.88 -4.40
N ASP A 49 7.77 5.41 -4.20
CA ASP A 49 8.66 5.88 -3.13
C ASP A 49 8.97 7.36 -3.28
N ARG A 50 9.20 7.81 -4.51
CA ARG A 50 9.40 9.23 -4.80
C ARG A 50 8.15 10.05 -4.46
N HIS A 51 6.97 9.55 -4.82
CA HIS A 51 5.70 10.21 -4.51
C HIS A 51 5.51 10.35 -2.99
N LEU A 52 5.77 9.29 -2.22
CA LEU A 52 5.67 9.28 -0.76
C LEU A 52 6.61 10.29 -0.08
N ARG A 53 7.81 10.49 -0.63
CA ARG A 53 8.78 11.46 -0.10
C ARG A 53 8.36 12.92 -0.28
N VAL A 54 7.49 13.21 -1.26
CA VAL A 54 7.13 14.58 -1.65
C VAL A 54 5.70 14.93 -1.25
N CYS A 55 4.77 13.98 -1.34
CA CYS A 55 3.35 14.19 -1.09
C CYS A 55 2.97 13.72 0.32
N ARG A 56 2.87 14.68 1.25
CA ARG A 56 2.45 14.37 2.63
C ARG A 56 1.05 13.78 2.70
N ASP A 57 0.12 14.24 1.87
CA ASP A 57 -1.26 13.72 1.87
C ASP A 57 -1.29 12.20 1.59
N CYS A 58 -0.49 11.74 0.63
CA CYS A 58 -0.42 10.31 0.27
C CYS A 58 0.36 9.48 1.32
N HIS A 59 1.36 10.08 1.97
CA HIS A 59 2.04 9.46 3.11
C HIS A 59 1.07 9.26 4.29
N ASP A 60 0.34 10.31 4.66
CA ASP A 60 -0.64 10.26 5.76
C ASP A 60 -1.78 9.28 5.43
N TYR A 61 -2.21 9.26 4.17
CA TYR A 61 -3.21 8.32 3.67
C TYR A 61 -2.73 6.87 3.81
N LEU A 62 -1.50 6.54 3.38
CA LEU A 62 -0.94 5.19 3.47
C LEU A 62 -0.90 4.71 4.93
N ALA A 63 -0.46 5.58 5.84
CA ALA A 63 -0.44 5.26 7.28
C ALA A 63 -1.85 5.07 7.86
N ALA A 64 -2.86 5.80 7.38
CA ALA A 64 -4.25 5.60 7.80
C ALA A 64 -4.82 4.28 7.25
N TYR A 65 -4.51 3.94 6.00
CA TYR A 65 -4.91 2.69 5.38
C TYR A 65 -4.33 1.48 6.13
N GLN A 66 -3.02 1.48 6.38
CA GLN A 66 -2.34 0.39 7.12
C GLN A 66 -2.95 0.18 8.51
N ARG A 67 -3.20 1.25 9.27
CA ARG A 67 -3.89 1.17 10.56
C ARG A 67 -5.29 0.56 10.44
N THR A 68 -6.03 0.89 9.39
CA THR A 68 -7.37 0.34 9.16
C THR A 68 -7.31 -1.16 8.90
N VAL A 69 -6.32 -1.62 8.13
CA VAL A 69 -6.06 -3.05 7.87
C VAL A 69 -5.62 -3.78 9.14
N GLU A 70 -4.72 -3.21 9.93
CA GLU A 70 -4.29 -3.79 11.20
C GLU A 70 -5.45 -3.93 12.19
N MET A 71 -6.30 -2.89 12.29
CA MET A 71 -7.49 -2.92 13.14
C MET A 71 -8.49 -4.00 12.69
N SER A 72 -8.71 -4.15 11.37
CA SER A 72 -9.60 -5.19 10.87
C SER A 72 -9.03 -6.58 11.14
N GLN A 73 -7.74 -6.79 10.88
CA GLN A 73 -7.04 -8.05 11.19
C GLN A 73 -7.10 -8.39 12.68
N ALA A 74 -6.91 -7.42 13.57
CA ALA A 74 -7.00 -7.64 15.01
C ALA A 74 -8.41 -8.13 15.42
N VAL A 75 -9.48 -7.55 14.86
CA VAL A 75 -10.85 -8.01 15.10
C VAL A 75 -11.06 -9.45 14.59
N TYR A 76 -10.53 -9.78 13.41
CA TYR A 76 -10.61 -11.13 12.87
C TYR A 76 -9.80 -12.14 13.70
N HIS A 77 -8.58 -11.81 14.12
CA HIS A 77 -7.76 -12.69 14.95
C HIS A 77 -8.35 -12.94 16.34
N LEU A 78 -9.00 -11.94 16.95
CA LEU A 78 -9.75 -12.13 18.20
C LEU A 78 -10.94 -13.08 18.03
N ALA A 79 -11.52 -13.17 16.83
CA ALA A 79 -12.55 -14.18 16.52
C ALA A 79 -11.94 -15.56 16.22
N ASP A 80 -10.74 -15.59 15.64
CA ASP A 80 -10.03 -16.79 15.17
C ASP A 80 -9.35 -17.59 16.30
N GLU A 81 -9.05 -16.98 17.45
CA GLU A 81 -8.58 -17.71 18.66
C GLU A 81 -9.57 -18.80 19.14
N SER A 82 -10.81 -18.80 18.65
CA SER A 82 -11.80 -19.83 18.91
C SER A 82 -11.82 -20.99 17.90
N ILE A 83 -11.05 -20.93 16.81
CA ILE A 83 -11.06 -21.92 15.74
C ILE A 83 -9.67 -22.53 15.56
N SER A 84 -9.48 -23.73 16.12
CA SER A 84 -8.41 -24.62 15.65
C SER A 84 -8.78 -25.10 14.25
N VAL A 85 -8.52 -24.28 13.22
CA VAL A 85 -8.72 -24.68 11.82
C VAL A 85 -7.58 -25.63 11.45
N GLU A 86 -7.82 -26.93 11.65
CA GLU A 86 -6.97 -27.96 11.05
C GLU A 86 -7.08 -27.80 9.52
N VAL A 87 -6.06 -27.21 8.90
CA VAL A 87 -6.05 -26.94 7.47
C VAL A 87 -6.05 -28.29 6.73
N PRO A 88 -7.05 -28.58 5.87
CA PRO A 88 -7.13 -29.88 5.21
C PRO A 88 -5.90 -30.17 4.34
N GLU A 89 -5.27 -31.32 4.54
CA GLU A 89 -4.07 -31.73 3.80
C GLU A 89 -4.24 -31.72 2.27
N ASN A 90 -5.46 -32.04 1.80
CA ASN A 90 -5.77 -32.04 0.37
C ASN A 90 -5.68 -30.63 -0.24
N LEU A 91 -6.02 -29.58 0.52
CA LEU A 91 -5.89 -28.19 0.10
C LEU A 91 -4.41 -27.79 -0.03
N ILE A 92 -3.59 -28.16 0.96
CA ILE A 92 -2.14 -27.91 0.94
C ILE A 92 -1.50 -28.60 -0.29
N LYS A 93 -1.83 -29.88 -0.51
CA LYS A 93 -1.34 -30.64 -1.67
C LYS A 93 -1.78 -30.03 -3.00
N ALA A 94 -3.01 -29.53 -3.09
CA ALA A 94 -3.53 -28.87 -4.29
C ALA A 94 -2.79 -27.55 -4.59
N ILE A 95 -2.56 -26.70 -3.58
CA ILE A 95 -1.82 -25.43 -3.73
C ILE A 95 -0.37 -25.69 -4.15
N LEU A 96 0.32 -26.64 -3.49
CA LEU A 96 1.70 -27.01 -3.83
C LEU A 96 1.83 -27.55 -5.26
N LYS A 97 0.83 -28.30 -5.74
CA LYS A 97 0.80 -28.79 -7.13
C LYS A 97 0.59 -27.64 -8.13
N ALA A 98 -0.24 -26.65 -7.81
CA ALA A 98 -0.47 -25.49 -8.67
C ALA A 98 0.75 -24.57 -8.79
N ARG A 99 1.53 -24.39 -7.70
CA ARG A 99 2.75 -23.57 -7.67
C ARG A 99 3.97 -24.16 -8.37
N LYS A 100 4.01 -25.48 -8.62
CA LYS A 100 5.11 -26.15 -9.33
C LYS A 100 5.00 -26.05 -10.87
N ARG A 101 4.21 -25.10 -11.37
CA ARG A 101 4.03 -24.80 -12.80
C ARG A 101 4.71 -23.49 -13.15
#